data_AF-A0A9D2F393-F1
#
_entry.id   AF-A0A9D2F393-F1
#
_cell.length_a   1.000
_cell.length_b   1.000
_cell.length_c   1.000
_cell.angle_alpha   90.00
_cell.angle_beta   90.00
_cell.angle_gamma   90.00
#
_symmetry.space_group_name_H-M   'P 1'
#
loop_
_entity.id
_entity.type
_entity.pdbx_description
1 polymer ?
#
loop_
_entity_poly.entity_id
_entity_poly.type
_entity_poly.pdbx_seq_one_letter_code
_entity_poly.pdbx_strand_id
1 'polypeptide(L)'
;YAGFGFTNWTNDVCMDLQLQPDGTHNVTVRDGGGINSGSLSITSACESPINLLKFYDQWYIPENTMQLQYGPIGTYFTEQDENGLWQSVTDEEAQEKFGKSAGELKSELEVAGPKLILSDYYANVFEMEPRAQERLNDLYDYWMQFVDDTTTYPVDCVFTQEELDTIDRYRVDFEGFVAEQEAAWLRDGGITDETWAAYKDNLNSYGMEQLLEVYQAAYDRYVETAGETSVEPATAESAQ
;
A
#
# COMPACT_ATOMS: atom_id res chain seq x y z
N TYR A 1 -5.62 -6.82 -2.96
CA TYR A 1 -4.60 -6.08 -3.73
C TYR A 1 -3.67 -5.39 -2.75
N ALA A 2 -2.49 -5.95 -2.48
CA ALA A 2 -1.48 -5.30 -1.65
C ALA A 2 -0.70 -4.34 -2.56
N GLY A 3 -0.84 -3.04 -2.34
CA GLY A 3 -0.11 -2.01 -3.08
C GLY A 3 1.35 -1.98 -2.63
N PHE A 4 2.14 -2.96 -3.07
CA PHE A 4 3.58 -2.90 -2.90
C PHE A 4 4.13 -1.76 -3.77
N GLY A 5 4.67 -0.74 -3.11
CA GLY A 5 5.33 0.39 -3.74
C GLY A 5 6.66 -0.01 -4.36
N PHE A 6 6.61 -0.63 -5.53
CA PHE A 6 7.64 -0.42 -6.55
C PHE A 6 7.25 0.84 -7.30
N THR A 7 7.89 1.94 -6.91
CA THR A 7 7.72 3.25 -7.53
C THR A 7 7.89 3.14 -9.04
N ASN A 8 7.03 3.85 -9.79
CA ASN A 8 6.85 3.79 -11.24
C ASN A 8 8.06 4.28 -12.09
N TRP A 9 9.29 3.95 -11.72
CA TRP A 9 10.49 4.37 -12.42
C TRP A 9 10.82 3.39 -13.55
N THR A 10 11.21 3.95 -14.68
CA THR A 10 11.70 3.26 -15.88
C THR A 10 12.98 2.42 -15.67
N ASN A 11 13.45 2.27 -14.42
CA ASN A 11 14.69 1.60 -14.03
C ASN A 11 14.52 0.72 -12.78
N ASP A 12 13.43 -0.04 -12.65
CA ASP A 12 13.36 -1.13 -11.67
C ASP A 12 14.31 -2.25 -12.11
N VAL A 13 15.61 -2.04 -11.91
CA VAL A 13 16.59 -3.12 -11.88
C VAL A 13 16.38 -3.81 -10.54
N CYS A 14 15.79 -5.00 -10.56
CA CYS A 14 15.85 -5.89 -9.39
C CYS A 14 17.33 -6.10 -9.07
N MET A 15 17.81 -5.44 -8.02
CA MET A 15 19.13 -5.71 -7.47
C MET A 15 19.13 -7.13 -6.92
N ASP A 16 20.15 -7.92 -7.22
CA ASP A 16 20.29 -9.28 -6.69
C ASP A 16 20.21 -9.25 -5.15
N LEU A 17 19.53 -10.25 -4.57
CA LEU A 17 19.52 -10.44 -3.12
C LEU A 17 20.95 -10.63 -2.62
N GLN A 18 21.40 -9.72 -1.74
CA GLN A 18 22.69 -9.85 -1.09
C GLN A 18 22.55 -10.61 0.22
N LEU A 19 23.12 -11.81 0.27
CA LEU A 19 23.22 -12.58 1.50
C LEU A 19 24.27 -11.97 2.42
N GLN A 20 24.02 -12.04 3.72
CA GLN A 20 25.04 -11.77 4.72
C GLN A 20 26.18 -12.80 4.63
N PRO A 21 27.38 -12.51 5.16
CA PRO A 21 28.53 -13.43 5.10
C PRO A 21 28.27 -14.83 5.68
N ASP A 22 27.28 -14.97 6.57
CA ASP A 22 26.85 -16.24 7.17
C ASP A 22 25.71 -16.94 6.40
N GLY A 23 25.31 -16.40 5.25
CA GLY A 23 24.23 -16.92 4.41
C GLY A 23 22.83 -16.52 4.85
N THR A 24 22.69 -15.72 5.91
CA THR A 24 21.39 -15.19 6.33
C THR A 24 20.91 -14.08 5.40
N HIS A 25 19.60 -13.90 5.35
CA HIS A 25 18.93 -12.84 4.60
C HIS A 25 17.91 -12.16 5.51
N ASN A 26 17.49 -10.96 5.12
CA ASN A 26 16.42 -10.25 5.81
C ASN A 26 15.59 -9.53 4.74
N VAL A 27 14.47 -10.15 4.37
CA VAL A 27 13.46 -9.55 3.48
C VAL A 27 12.19 -9.41 4.28
N THR A 28 11.81 -8.17 4.58
CA THR A 28 10.58 -7.86 5.32
C THR A 28 9.48 -7.38 4.39
N VAL A 29 8.24 -7.75 4.71
CA VAL A 29 7.07 -7.12 4.08
C VAL A 29 6.91 -5.71 4.62
N ARG A 30 6.73 -4.73 3.72
CA ARG A 30 6.36 -3.37 4.10
C ARG A 30 4.86 -3.29 4.37
N ASP A 31 4.49 -2.57 5.42
CA ASP A 31 3.14 -2.09 5.68
C ASP A 31 2.73 -1.00 4.66
N GLY A 32 2.41 -1.45 3.44
CA GLY A 32 1.89 -0.61 2.36
C GLY A 32 0.63 -1.25 1.77
N GLY A 33 -0.51 -1.05 2.43
CA GLY A 33 -1.77 -1.63 1.98
C GLY A 33 -2.28 -0.97 0.70
N GLY A 34 -3.02 -1.72 -0.13
CA GLY A 34 -3.89 -1.15 -1.17
C GLY A 34 -5.17 -0.50 -0.59
N ILE A 35 -5.19 -0.23 0.72
CA ILE A 35 -6.31 0.27 1.49
C ILE A 35 -5.82 1.50 2.25
N ASN A 36 -6.60 2.58 2.21
CA ASN A 36 -6.35 3.79 2.98
C ASN A 36 -7.66 4.34 3.53
N SER A 37 -7.56 5.15 4.58
CA SER A 37 -8.67 5.93 5.12
C SER A 37 -8.58 7.39 4.66
N GLY A 38 -9.68 8.13 4.74
CA GLY A 38 -9.72 9.56 4.41
C GLY A 38 -9.96 9.92 2.95
N SER A 39 -10.16 8.93 2.05
CA SER A 39 -10.43 9.16 0.62
C SER A 39 -11.77 9.87 0.31
N LEU A 40 -12.68 9.96 1.29
CA LEU A 40 -13.91 10.76 1.20
C LEU A 40 -14.26 11.34 2.58
N SER A 41 -14.57 12.64 2.62
CA SER A 41 -15.09 13.32 3.82
C SER A 41 -16.31 14.17 3.45
N ILE A 42 -17.38 14.05 4.23
CA ILE A 42 -18.60 14.85 4.05
C ILE A 42 -18.67 15.87 5.18
N THR A 43 -18.66 17.15 4.83
CA THR A 43 -18.68 18.25 5.81
C THR A 43 -20.09 18.45 6.37
N SER A 44 -20.16 19.06 7.55
CA SER A 44 -21.44 19.46 8.18
C SER A 44 -22.22 20.51 7.38
N ALA A 45 -21.58 21.15 6.39
CA ALA A 45 -22.21 22.11 5.48
C ALA A 45 -22.86 21.44 4.25
N CYS A 46 -22.73 20.12 4.07
CA CYS A 46 -23.34 19.43 2.94
C CYS A 46 -24.87 19.45 3.06
N GLU A 47 -25.54 20.15 2.15
CA GLU A 47 -27.02 20.26 2.16
C GLU A 47 -27.72 18.94 1.80
N SER A 48 -27.04 18.04 1.09
CA SER A 48 -27.60 16.76 0.66
C SER A 48 -26.59 15.62 0.72
N PRO A 49 -26.22 15.16 1.92
CA PRO A 49 -25.29 14.06 2.10
C PRO A 49 -25.82 12.76 1.46
N ILE A 50 -27.13 12.54 1.46
CA ILE A 50 -27.75 11.35 0.86
C ILE A 50 -27.49 11.28 -0.65
N ASN A 51 -27.67 12.38 -1.37
CA ASN A 51 -27.45 12.37 -2.81
C ASN A 51 -25.96 12.30 -3.15
N LEU A 52 -25.10 12.91 -2.32
CA LEU A 52 -23.66 12.78 -2.47
C LEU A 52 -23.20 11.33 -2.28
N LEU A 53 -23.73 10.63 -1.27
CA LEU A 53 -23.45 9.21 -1.06
C LEU A 53 -23.96 8.36 -2.22
N LYS A 54 -25.16 8.63 -2.76
CA LYS A 54 -25.65 7.95 -3.98
C LYS A 54 -24.73 8.16 -5.18
N PHE A 55 -24.12 9.33 -5.31
CA PHE A 55 -23.16 9.59 -6.38
C PHE A 55 -21.88 8.77 -6.19
N TYR A 56 -21.29 8.74 -4.99
CA TYR A 56 -20.10 7.94 -4.71
C TYR A 56 -20.37 6.44 -4.68
N ASP A 57 -21.58 6.01 -4.34
CA ASP A 57 -21.99 4.60 -4.45
C ASP A 57 -21.83 4.08 -5.88
N GLN A 58 -22.07 4.92 -6.90
CA GLN A 58 -21.83 4.56 -8.29
C GLN A 58 -20.33 4.36 -8.60
N TRP A 59 -19.41 4.98 -7.85
CA TRP A 59 -17.97 4.81 -8.07
C TRP A 59 -17.51 3.39 -7.74
N TYR A 60 -18.22 2.70 -6.85
CA TYR A 60 -17.94 1.32 -6.44
C TYR A 60 -18.48 0.26 -7.41
N ILE A 61 -19.23 0.67 -8.45
CA ILE A 61 -19.58 -0.24 -9.55
C ILE A 61 -18.27 -0.64 -10.25
N PRO A 62 -17.98 -1.94 -10.45
CA PRO A 62 -16.66 -2.40 -10.88
C PRO A 62 -16.15 -1.73 -12.17
N GLU A 63 -17.01 -1.57 -13.18
CA GLU A 63 -16.66 -0.89 -14.44
C GLU A 63 -16.37 0.61 -14.25
N ASN A 64 -17.06 1.27 -13.32
CA ASN A 64 -16.78 2.67 -12.99
C ASN A 64 -15.47 2.78 -12.22
N THR A 65 -15.23 1.90 -11.24
CA THR A 65 -13.98 1.86 -10.48
C THR A 65 -12.78 1.66 -11.42
N MET A 66 -12.87 0.71 -12.35
CA MET A 66 -11.87 0.49 -13.39
C MET A 66 -11.54 1.78 -14.15
N GLN A 67 -12.57 2.48 -14.65
CA GLN A 67 -12.38 3.72 -15.38
C GLN A 67 -11.80 4.86 -14.53
N LEU A 68 -12.20 4.96 -13.26
CA LEU A 68 -11.68 5.94 -12.32
C LEU A 68 -10.21 5.69 -11.96
N GLN A 69 -9.78 4.42 -11.95
CA GLN A 69 -8.40 4.05 -11.62
C GLN A 69 -7.42 4.22 -12.78
N TYR A 70 -7.88 3.92 -14.00
CA TYR A 70 -6.99 3.80 -15.16
C TYR A 70 -7.29 4.82 -16.26
N GLY A 71 -8.56 5.15 -16.46
CA GLY A 71 -9.04 6.06 -17.49
C GLY A 71 -10.29 5.53 -18.20
N PRO A 72 -11.01 6.39 -18.94
CA PRO A 72 -12.34 6.05 -19.46
C PRO A 72 -12.29 5.03 -20.59
N ILE A 73 -13.41 4.33 -20.76
CA ILE A 73 -13.70 3.52 -21.95
C ILE A 73 -13.70 4.44 -23.19
N GLY A 74 -13.10 3.96 -24.28
CA GLY A 74 -12.84 4.71 -25.50
C GLY A 74 -11.55 5.54 -25.47
N THR A 75 -10.82 5.54 -24.35
CA THR A 75 -9.48 6.18 -24.24
C THR A 75 -8.46 5.20 -23.69
N TYR A 76 -8.61 4.75 -22.44
CA TYR A 76 -7.68 3.82 -21.81
C TYR A 76 -8.09 2.36 -22.02
N PHE A 77 -9.40 2.08 -21.96
CA PHE A 77 -9.96 0.78 -22.33
C PHE A 77 -10.65 0.91 -23.69
N THR A 78 -10.41 -0.05 -24.58
CA THR A 78 -10.85 0.07 -25.99
C THR A 78 -11.92 -0.95 -26.35
N GLU A 79 -11.78 -2.19 -25.89
CA GLU A 79 -12.68 -3.29 -26.21
C GLU A 79 -12.80 -4.31 -25.08
N GLN A 80 -13.79 -5.19 -25.20
CA GLN A 80 -13.93 -6.36 -24.35
C GLN A 80 -13.53 -7.62 -25.12
N ASP A 81 -12.88 -8.55 -24.43
CA ASP A 81 -12.58 -9.88 -24.97
C ASP A 81 -13.83 -10.78 -25.04
N GLU A 82 -13.63 -12.03 -25.44
CA GLU A 82 -14.71 -13.03 -25.54
C GLU A 82 -15.39 -13.36 -24.19
N ASN A 83 -14.71 -13.09 -23.08
CA ASN A 83 -15.18 -13.32 -21.71
C ASN A 83 -15.85 -12.07 -21.10
N GLY A 84 -15.84 -10.94 -21.82
CA GLY A 84 -16.37 -9.66 -21.35
C GLY A 84 -15.38 -8.84 -20.54
N LEU A 85 -14.09 -9.19 -20.53
CA LEU A 85 -13.04 -8.45 -19.85
C LEU A 85 -12.59 -7.25 -20.67
N TRP A 86 -12.60 -6.08 -20.05
CA TRP A 86 -12.06 -4.86 -20.65
C TRP A 86 -10.53 -4.96 -20.84
N GLN A 87 -10.09 -4.63 -22.05
CA GLN A 87 -8.70 -4.60 -22.46
C GLN A 87 -8.14 -3.17 -22.42
N SER A 88 -7.00 -2.99 -21.77
CA SER A 88 -6.30 -1.70 -21.71
C SER A 88 -5.49 -1.43 -22.98
N VAL A 89 -5.24 -0.16 -23.29
CA VAL A 89 -4.28 0.22 -24.34
C VAL A 89 -2.89 -0.33 -24.05
N THR A 90 -2.23 -0.80 -25.08
CA THR A 90 -0.80 -1.13 -25.02
C THR A 90 0.06 0.15 -25.00
N ASP A 91 1.31 0.04 -24.56
CA ASP A 91 2.27 1.17 -24.63
C ASP A 91 2.45 1.67 -26.07
N GLU A 92 2.48 0.76 -27.07
CA GLU A 92 2.60 1.13 -28.47
C GLU A 92 1.39 1.96 -28.94
N GLU A 93 0.17 1.53 -28.61
CA GLU A 93 -1.06 2.24 -28.95
C GLU A 93 -1.18 3.58 -28.21
N ALA A 94 -0.81 3.61 -26.94
CA ALA A 94 -0.81 4.83 -26.14
C ALA A 94 0.17 5.85 -26.74
N GLN A 95 1.36 5.39 -27.16
CA GLN A 95 2.37 6.23 -27.77
C GLN A 95 1.92 6.74 -29.15
N GLU A 96 1.30 5.91 -29.96
CA GLU A 96 0.79 6.29 -31.28
C GLU A 96 -0.34 7.32 -31.19
N LYS A 97 -1.31 7.09 -30.30
CA LYS A 97 -2.54 7.90 -30.21
C LYS A 97 -2.38 9.16 -29.34
N PHE A 98 -1.60 9.07 -28.27
CA PHE A 98 -1.51 10.11 -27.24
C PHE A 98 -0.08 10.65 -27.04
N GLY A 99 0.93 10.03 -27.64
CA GLY A 99 2.33 10.44 -27.49
C GLY A 99 2.89 10.20 -26.09
N LYS A 100 2.32 9.23 -25.35
CA LYS A 100 2.62 8.91 -23.95
C LYS A 100 2.69 7.39 -23.78
N SER A 101 3.45 6.92 -22.79
CA SER A 101 3.29 5.54 -22.31
C SER A 101 1.89 5.32 -21.71
N ALA A 102 1.45 4.06 -21.62
CA ALA A 102 0.21 3.71 -20.94
C ALA A 102 0.24 4.18 -19.48
N GLY A 103 1.38 4.03 -18.79
CA GLY A 103 1.54 4.51 -17.41
C GLY A 103 1.40 6.03 -17.25
N GLU A 104 1.94 6.83 -18.18
CA GLU A 104 1.76 8.29 -18.18
C GLU A 104 0.32 8.69 -18.50
N LEU A 105 -0.30 8.00 -19.46
CA LEU A 105 -1.70 8.22 -19.82
C LEU A 105 -2.63 7.91 -18.65
N LYS A 106 -2.42 6.80 -17.96
CA LYS A 106 -3.11 6.46 -16.72
C LYS A 106 -2.97 7.56 -15.68
N SER A 107 -1.73 8.01 -15.43
CA SER A 107 -1.46 9.02 -14.40
C SER A 107 -2.12 10.37 -14.69
N GLU A 108 -2.39 10.68 -15.96
CA GLU A 108 -3.15 11.87 -16.36
C GLU A 108 -4.66 11.69 -16.19
N LEU A 109 -5.17 10.49 -16.45
CA LEU A 109 -6.61 10.20 -16.51
C LEU A 109 -7.20 9.74 -15.18
N GLU A 110 -6.37 9.22 -14.26
CA GLU A 110 -6.84 8.67 -13.01
C GLU A 110 -7.53 9.73 -12.15
N VAL A 111 -8.63 9.33 -11.52
CA VAL A 111 -9.42 10.19 -10.65
C VAL A 111 -9.15 9.79 -9.20
N ALA A 112 -8.73 10.77 -8.41
CA ALA A 112 -8.58 10.63 -6.97
C ALA A 112 -9.95 10.56 -6.29
N GLY A 113 -10.10 9.69 -5.30
CA GLY A 113 -11.33 9.53 -4.53
C GLY A 113 -11.55 8.10 -4.04
N PRO A 114 -12.72 7.84 -3.41
CA PRO A 114 -13.04 6.54 -2.86
C PRO A 114 -13.28 5.52 -3.98
N LYS A 115 -12.54 4.41 -3.94
CA LYS A 115 -12.65 3.32 -4.93
C LYS A 115 -12.24 2.00 -4.30
N LEU A 116 -12.74 0.90 -4.88
CA LEU A 116 -12.47 -0.47 -4.44
C LEU A 116 -12.12 -1.33 -5.63
N ILE A 117 -10.91 -1.90 -5.63
CA ILE A 117 -10.52 -2.93 -6.61
C ILE A 117 -10.22 -4.21 -5.86
N LEU A 118 -11.03 -5.23 -6.10
CA LEU A 118 -10.83 -6.58 -5.58
C LEU A 118 -10.04 -7.41 -6.58
N SER A 119 -9.36 -8.47 -6.12
CA SER A 119 -8.64 -9.39 -7.02
C SER A 119 -9.56 -9.98 -8.08
N ASP A 120 -10.79 -10.32 -7.68
CA ASP A 120 -11.84 -10.87 -8.56
C ASP A 120 -12.19 -9.96 -9.75
N TYR A 121 -11.95 -8.64 -9.66
CA TYR A 121 -12.22 -7.73 -10.76
C TYR A 121 -11.25 -7.96 -11.93
N TYR A 122 -10.03 -8.44 -11.64
CA TYR A 122 -9.06 -8.78 -12.68
C TYR A 122 -9.42 -10.06 -13.45
N ALA A 123 -10.29 -10.89 -12.88
CA ALA A 123 -10.80 -12.11 -13.51
C ALA A 123 -12.15 -11.91 -14.21
N ASN A 124 -12.95 -10.93 -13.78
CA ASN A 124 -14.34 -10.77 -14.22
C ASN A 124 -14.71 -9.41 -14.84
N VAL A 125 -13.85 -8.38 -14.74
CA VAL A 125 -14.19 -7.01 -15.18
C VAL A 125 -13.17 -6.48 -16.19
N PHE A 126 -11.87 -6.57 -15.90
CA PHE A 126 -10.82 -6.03 -16.76
C PHE A 126 -9.51 -6.77 -16.60
N GLU A 127 -8.70 -6.85 -17.65
CA GLU A 127 -7.43 -7.57 -17.58
C GLU A 127 -6.39 -6.79 -16.76
N MET A 128 -5.60 -7.53 -15.99
CA MET A 128 -4.45 -6.96 -15.30
C MET A 128 -3.36 -6.59 -16.32
N GLU A 129 -2.86 -5.36 -16.25
CA GLU A 129 -1.79 -4.89 -17.13
C GLU A 129 -0.57 -5.85 -17.10
N PRO A 130 0.04 -6.17 -18.25
CA PRO A 130 1.16 -7.12 -18.32
C PRO A 130 2.31 -6.80 -17.35
N ARG A 131 2.64 -5.52 -17.18
CA ARG A 131 3.68 -5.07 -16.24
C ARG A 131 3.29 -5.33 -14.77
N ALA A 132 2.00 -5.30 -14.44
CA ALA A 132 1.54 -5.67 -13.10
C ALA A 132 1.62 -7.18 -12.86
N GLN A 133 1.30 -7.99 -13.88
CA GLN A 133 1.46 -9.45 -13.82
C GLN A 133 2.94 -9.84 -13.64
N GLU A 134 3.85 -9.23 -14.40
CA GLU A 134 5.31 -9.43 -14.27
C GLU A 134 5.78 -9.14 -12.84
N ARG A 135 5.39 -7.99 -12.26
CA ARG A 135 5.74 -7.65 -10.87
C ARG A 135 5.19 -8.63 -9.85
N LEU A 136 3.98 -9.15 -10.05
CA LEU A 136 3.41 -10.17 -9.15
C LEU A 136 4.19 -11.48 -9.26
N ASN A 137 4.56 -11.90 -10.46
CA ASN A 137 5.35 -13.10 -10.66
C ASN A 137 6.73 -12.95 -10.01
N ASP A 138 7.44 -11.84 -10.23
CA ASP A 138 8.72 -11.57 -9.57
C ASP A 138 8.59 -11.60 -8.04
N LEU A 139 7.53 -11.00 -7.50
CA LEU A 139 7.27 -11.00 -6.06
C LEU A 139 7.09 -12.43 -5.53
N TYR A 140 6.22 -13.24 -6.12
CA TYR A 140 5.89 -14.56 -5.59
C TYR A 140 6.92 -15.63 -5.92
N ASP A 141 7.43 -15.65 -7.15
CA ASP A 141 8.35 -16.68 -7.63
C ASP A 141 9.78 -16.45 -7.13
N TYR A 142 10.16 -15.20 -6.86
CA TYR A 142 11.50 -14.86 -6.37
C TYR A 142 11.51 -14.34 -4.94
N TRP A 143 10.81 -13.26 -4.61
CA TRP A 143 11.03 -12.56 -3.33
C TRP A 143 10.36 -13.21 -2.11
N MET A 144 9.13 -13.69 -2.26
CA MET A 144 8.33 -14.19 -1.11
C MET A 144 8.91 -15.45 -0.47
N GLN A 145 9.75 -16.21 -1.19
CA GLN A 145 10.46 -17.36 -0.61
C GLN A 145 11.53 -16.96 0.44
N PHE A 146 11.91 -15.69 0.46
CA PHE A 146 12.91 -15.12 1.38
C PHE A 146 12.26 -14.31 2.53
N VAL A 147 10.94 -14.33 2.62
CA VAL A 147 10.20 -13.64 3.70
C VAL A 147 9.92 -14.64 4.82
N ASP A 148 10.55 -14.42 5.98
CA ASP A 148 10.38 -15.29 7.15
C ASP A 148 9.03 -15.08 7.86
N ASP A 149 8.56 -13.83 7.90
CA ASP A 149 7.30 -13.43 8.53
C ASP A 149 6.56 -12.42 7.65
N THR A 150 5.32 -12.78 7.27
CA THR A 150 4.43 -11.94 6.46
C THR A 150 3.50 -11.08 7.31
N THR A 151 3.59 -11.18 8.63
CA THR A 151 2.75 -10.43 9.57
C THR A 151 3.02 -8.93 9.47
N THR A 152 1.95 -8.16 9.38
CA THR A 152 2.00 -6.69 9.37
C THR A 152 1.09 -6.12 10.45
N TYR A 153 1.38 -4.88 10.87
CA TYR A 153 0.48 -4.15 11.76
C TYR A 153 -0.83 -3.84 11.00
N PRO A 154 -2.01 -4.23 11.51
CA PRO A 154 -3.26 -4.09 10.78
C PRO A 154 -3.63 -2.63 10.54
N VAL A 155 -3.98 -2.29 9.29
CA VAL A 155 -4.41 -0.93 8.89
C VAL A 155 -5.72 -0.50 9.58
N ASP A 156 -6.53 -1.46 9.99
CA ASP A 156 -7.84 -1.23 10.64
C ASP A 156 -7.73 -1.03 12.16
N CYS A 157 -6.51 -0.96 12.71
CA CYS A 157 -6.33 -0.56 14.11
C CYS A 157 -6.81 0.88 14.30
N VAL A 158 -7.87 1.04 15.10
CA VAL A 158 -8.44 2.34 15.43
C VAL A 158 -7.99 2.80 16.81
N PHE A 159 -7.59 4.07 16.87
CA PHE A 159 -7.12 4.73 18.08
C PHE A 159 -8.24 5.55 18.73
N THR A 160 -8.25 5.56 20.05
CA THR A 160 -9.05 6.49 20.85
C THR A 160 -8.44 7.90 20.80
N GLN A 161 -9.20 8.91 21.23
CA GLN A 161 -8.68 10.28 21.27
C GLN A 161 -7.43 10.42 22.15
N GLU A 162 -7.40 9.78 23.32
CA GLU A 162 -6.26 9.85 24.26
C GLU A 162 -5.01 9.19 23.68
N GLU A 163 -5.18 8.11 22.93
CA GLU A 163 -4.11 7.43 22.19
C GLU A 163 -3.59 8.28 21.04
N LEU A 164 -4.48 8.93 20.27
CA LEU A 164 -4.09 9.89 19.23
C LEU A 164 -3.30 11.06 19.81
N ASP A 165 -3.75 11.64 20.94
CA ASP A 165 -3.03 12.72 21.62
C ASP A 165 -1.63 12.27 22.07
N THR A 166 -1.48 11.00 22.45
CA THR A 166 -0.18 10.40 22.81
C THR A 166 0.70 10.22 21.57
N ILE A 167 0.15 9.71 20.47
CA ILE A 167 0.87 9.57 19.20
C ILE A 167 1.34 10.94 18.72
N ASP A 168 0.45 11.93 18.66
CA ASP A 168 0.77 13.29 18.21
C ASP A 168 1.85 13.95 19.08
N ARG A 169 1.86 13.64 20.38
CA ARG A 169 2.85 14.16 21.31
C ARG A 169 4.26 13.61 21.09
N TYR A 170 4.40 12.32 20.80
CA TYR A 170 5.69 11.64 20.84
C TYR A 170 6.24 11.25 19.46
N ARG A 171 5.38 10.94 18.49
CA ARG A 171 5.77 10.30 17.24
C ARG A 171 6.79 11.12 16.45
N VAL A 172 6.57 12.42 16.28
CA VAL A 172 7.45 13.27 15.46
C VAL A 172 8.86 13.35 16.06
N ASP A 173 8.96 13.57 17.37
CA ASP A 173 10.24 13.67 18.06
C ASP A 173 10.95 12.30 18.10
N PHE A 174 10.19 11.22 18.27
CA PHE A 174 10.70 9.84 18.20
C PHE A 174 11.30 9.53 16.82
N GLU A 175 10.53 9.71 15.75
CA GLU A 175 10.98 9.47 14.36
C GLU A 175 12.18 10.35 14.00
N GLY A 176 12.17 11.62 14.44
CA GLY A 176 13.28 12.54 14.27
C GLY A 176 14.56 12.05 14.95
N PHE A 177 14.48 11.64 16.21
CA PHE A 177 15.63 11.11 16.95
C PHE A 177 16.22 9.84 16.29
N VAL A 178 15.36 8.91 15.86
CA VAL A 178 15.79 7.69 15.16
C VAL A 178 16.51 8.04 13.87
N ALA A 179 15.91 8.86 13.02
CA ALA A 179 16.49 9.25 11.73
C ALA A 179 17.82 10.02 11.88
N GLU A 180 17.91 10.92 12.87
CA GLU A 180 19.15 11.65 13.17
C GLU A 180 20.27 10.70 13.63
N GLN A 181 19.94 9.72 14.47
CA GLN A 181 20.91 8.74 14.95
C GLN A 181 21.39 7.82 13.81
N GLU A 182 20.50 7.39 12.93
CA GLU A 182 20.84 6.63 11.72
C GLU A 182 21.78 7.42 10.81
N ALA A 183 21.46 8.69 10.54
CA ALA A 183 22.29 9.57 9.73
C ALA A 183 23.69 9.77 10.35
N ALA A 184 23.77 9.90 11.68
CA ALA A 184 25.05 10.01 12.38
C ALA A 184 25.90 8.73 12.20
N TRP A 185 25.32 7.54 12.33
CA TRP A 185 26.04 6.29 12.10
C TRP A 185 26.53 6.18 10.65
N LEU A 186 25.73 6.53 9.66
CA LEU A 186 26.15 6.51 8.26
C LEU A 186 27.31 7.47 7.98
N ARG A 187 27.29 8.66 8.60
CA ARG A 187 28.33 9.68 8.44
C ARG A 187 29.63 9.33 9.16
N ASP A 188 29.53 8.83 10.39
CA ASP A 188 30.64 8.79 11.35
C ASP A 188 31.27 7.40 11.52
N GLY A 189 30.94 6.44 10.65
CA GLY A 189 31.64 5.15 10.55
C GLY A 189 30.93 3.96 11.21
N GLY A 190 29.61 4.04 11.37
CA GLY A 190 28.75 2.92 11.75
C GLY A 190 28.38 2.86 13.23
N ILE A 191 27.77 1.74 13.61
CA ILE A 191 27.27 1.47 14.95
C ILE A 191 28.38 0.85 15.80
N THR A 192 28.52 1.30 17.04
CA THR A 192 29.35 0.66 18.08
C THR A 192 28.48 0.22 19.24
N ASP A 193 28.95 -0.73 20.06
CA ASP A 193 28.20 -1.18 21.25
C ASP A 193 27.86 -0.02 22.20
N GLU A 194 28.76 0.95 22.35
CA GLU A 194 28.57 2.14 23.18
C GLU A 194 27.47 3.05 22.63
N THR A 195 27.55 3.39 21.34
CA THR A 195 26.54 4.25 20.69
C THR A 195 25.19 3.57 20.61
N TRP A 196 25.16 2.24 20.45
CA TRP A 196 23.94 1.45 20.48
C TRP A 196 23.30 1.41 21.88
N ALA A 197 24.10 1.22 22.93
CA ALA A 197 23.60 1.24 24.30
C ALA A 197 23.00 2.62 24.64
N ALA A 198 23.72 3.70 24.33
CA ALA A 198 23.24 5.06 24.55
C ALA A 198 21.96 5.39 23.75
N TYR A 199 21.87 4.92 22.50
CA TYR A 199 20.66 5.05 21.69
C TYR A 199 19.45 4.42 22.38
N LYS A 200 19.56 3.16 22.82
CA LYS A 200 18.47 2.45 23.51
C LYS A 200 18.03 3.14 24.81
N ASP A 201 18.98 3.63 25.60
CA ASP A 201 18.69 4.34 26.84
C ASP A 201 17.91 5.65 26.59
N ASN A 202 18.12 6.26 25.42
CA ASN A 202 17.44 7.51 25.04
C ASN A 202 16.06 7.29 24.43
N LEU A 203 15.78 6.16 23.78
CA LEU A 203 14.51 5.92 23.06
C LEU A 203 13.25 6.20 23.91
N ASN A 204 13.28 5.78 25.17
CA ASN A 204 12.17 6.02 26.09
C ASN A 204 11.98 7.51 26.41
N SER A 205 13.04 8.31 26.41
CA SER A 205 12.93 9.77 26.58
C SER A 205 12.20 10.45 25.43
N TYR A 206 12.16 9.78 24.26
CA TYR A 206 11.41 10.21 23.08
C TYR A 206 10.06 9.49 22.92
N GLY A 207 9.62 8.72 23.93
CA GLY A 207 8.26 8.16 23.96
C GLY A 207 8.11 6.74 23.43
N MET A 208 9.20 5.97 23.28
CA MET A 208 9.13 4.59 22.76
C MET A 208 8.12 3.72 23.50
N GLU A 209 8.18 3.66 24.85
CA GLU A 209 7.25 2.86 25.65
C GLU A 209 5.80 3.34 25.50
N GLN A 210 5.57 4.65 25.51
CA GLN A 210 4.23 5.23 25.37
C GLN A 210 3.62 4.92 24.00
N LEU A 211 4.42 5.04 22.94
CA LEU A 211 3.99 4.68 21.58
C LEU A 211 3.68 3.18 21.51
N LEU A 212 4.57 2.31 22.01
CA LEU A 212 4.36 0.87 22.01
C LEU A 212 3.09 0.45 22.75
N GLU A 213 2.83 1.02 23.93
CA GLU A 213 1.60 0.76 24.69
C GLU A 213 0.35 1.12 23.89
N VAL A 214 0.35 2.28 23.23
CA VAL A 214 -0.77 2.74 22.39
C VAL A 214 -0.98 1.82 21.19
N TYR A 215 0.08 1.49 20.45
CA TYR A 215 -0.01 0.60 19.29
C TYR A 215 -0.45 -0.81 19.70
N GLN A 216 0.03 -1.32 20.83
CA GLN A 216 -0.37 -2.63 21.34
C GLN A 216 -1.84 -2.63 21.77
N ALA A 217 -2.30 -1.61 22.49
CA ALA A 217 -3.70 -1.51 22.92
C ALA A 217 -4.67 -1.44 21.73
N ALA A 218 -4.31 -0.71 20.67
CA ALA A 218 -5.09 -0.67 19.44
C ALA A 218 -5.11 -2.02 18.70
N TYR A 219 -3.97 -2.71 18.67
CA TYR A 219 -3.86 -4.05 18.10
C TYR A 219 -4.72 -5.07 18.86
N ASP A 220 -4.67 -5.06 20.20
CA ASP A 220 -5.43 -5.98 21.04
C ASP A 220 -6.94 -5.84 20.79
N ARG A 221 -7.44 -4.59 20.69
CA ARG A 221 -8.84 -4.31 20.32
C ARG A 221 -9.20 -4.78 18.91
N TYR A 222 -8.29 -4.59 17.96
CA TYR A 222 -8.47 -5.09 16.60
C TYR A 222 -8.61 -6.62 16.60
N VAL A 223 -7.71 -7.35 17.28
CA VAL A 223 -7.74 -8.82 17.34
C VAL A 223 -9.01 -9.34 18.00
N GLU A 224 -9.48 -8.68 19.07
CA GLU A 224 -10.75 -9.03 19.73
C GLU A 224 -11.93 -8.92 18.75
N THR A 225 -11.96 -7.88 17.93
CA THR A 225 -13.04 -7.63 16.96
C THR A 225 -12.91 -8.51 15.69
N ALA A 226 -11.70 -8.68 15.18
CA ALA A 226 -11.42 -9.47 13.98
C ALA A 226 -11.59 -10.98 14.21
N GLY A 227 -11.30 -11.46 15.43
CA GLY A 227 -11.53 -12.86 15.81
C GLY A 227 -13.01 -13.28 15.76
N GLU A 228 -13.95 -12.34 15.79
CA GLU A 228 -15.38 -12.58 15.60
C GLU A 228 -15.79 -12.68 14.11
N THR A 229 -14.90 -12.28 13.18
CA THR A 229 -15.17 -12.13 11.75
C THR A 229 -14.12 -12.85 10.92
N SER A 230 -14.05 -14.18 10.98
CA SER A 230 -13.06 -14.94 10.20
C SER A 230 -13.37 -14.87 8.69
N VAL A 231 -12.55 -14.14 7.93
CA VAL A 231 -12.45 -14.25 6.47
C VAL A 231 -11.02 -14.67 6.15
N GLU A 232 -10.86 -15.77 5.40
CA GLU A 232 -9.55 -16.31 5.03
C GLU A 232 -8.76 -15.31 4.16
N PRO A 233 -7.43 -15.21 4.34
CA PRO A 233 -6.58 -14.37 3.51
C PRO A 233 -6.52 -14.89 2.07
N ALA A 234 -6.57 -13.98 1.10
CA ALA A 234 -6.47 -14.28 -0.32
C ALA A 234 -5.06 -14.81 -0.68
N THR A 235 -5.00 -15.93 -1.40
CA THR A 235 -3.78 -16.55 -1.95
C THR A 235 -3.55 -16.15 -3.42
N ALA A 236 -2.37 -16.43 -3.98
CA ALA A 236 -2.09 -16.23 -5.41
C ALA A 236 -3.06 -17.01 -6.31
N GLU A 237 -3.51 -18.19 -5.89
CA GLU A 237 -4.55 -18.98 -6.58
C GLU A 237 -5.94 -18.32 -6.53
N SER A 238 -6.22 -17.46 -5.56
CA SER A 238 -7.45 -16.67 -5.51
C SER A 238 -7.37 -15.35 -6.29
N ALA A 239 -6.21 -15.06 -6.89
CA ALA A 239 -5.93 -13.87 -7.68
C ALA A 239 -5.69 -14.17 -9.17
N GLN A 240 -5.66 -15.45 -9.55
CA GLN A 240 -5.65 -15.96 -10.93
C GLN A 240 -7.03 -16.47 -11.33
#